data_AF-A0A847DHH9-F1
#
_entry.id   AF-A0A847DHH9-F1
#
_cell.length_a   1.000
_cell.length_b   1.000
_cell.length_c   1.000
_cell.angle_alpha   90.00
_cell.angle_beta   90.00
_cell.angle_gamma   90.00
#
_symmetry.space_group_name_H-M   'P 1'
#
loop_
_entity.id
_entity.type
_entity.pdbx_description
1 polymer ?
#
loop_
_entity_poly.entity_id
_entity_poly.type
_entity_poly.pdbx_seq_one_letter_code
_entity_poly.pdbx_strand_id
1 'polypeptide(L)'
;MSQKFLFSQQVLKVLSGNTTTVQATKVVLKLMDLLGHPHPPYPFLRAFCHPSIFSIFVESLWQQLRPNRAKNREADALTKAFFRSRPKGILVKGRVLGPLGSYPNTIIEFDTVQYVPLHSVPLLITMEKTDPENHIEIGYLSKWELIAATVINLAGLSPGFHFYFQSGNARTIARESLEGLSFAERQTIFYELLSLNIKPHRAKNIFQPCTSTLSTVQYSFTPFTFYKEAMALYAAFKPTDHLLLRTAFMLQKARMLFFNQVFFEDAVANVFFSLEGCLLLLQRKYGGSDTKIDLKLLTELFNQRFNNGPELFEFIKEAYEKRVEIVHPSPRSGANWQPYLVPDDYYEY
;
A
#
# COMPACT_ATOMS: atom_id res chain seq x y z
N MET A 1 -17.79 -41.78 -5.82
CA MET A 1 -16.86 -40.67 -5.46
C MET A 1 -17.52 -39.37 -5.92
N SER A 2 -17.78 -38.41 -5.03
CA SER A 2 -18.62 -37.24 -5.38
C SER A 2 -17.90 -36.31 -6.39
N GLN A 3 -18.65 -35.67 -7.30
CA GLN A 3 -18.08 -34.70 -8.27
C GLN A 3 -17.33 -33.54 -7.57
N LYS A 4 -17.68 -33.23 -6.31
CA LYS A 4 -17.00 -32.22 -5.48
C LYS A 4 -15.59 -32.64 -5.08
N PHE A 5 -15.38 -33.93 -4.77
CA PHE A 5 -14.06 -34.49 -4.42
C PHE A 5 -13.10 -34.52 -5.62
N LEU A 6 -13.61 -34.82 -6.82
CA LEU A 6 -12.82 -34.78 -8.05
C LEU A 6 -12.39 -33.35 -8.41
N PHE A 7 -13.28 -32.37 -8.21
CA PHE A 7 -12.95 -30.96 -8.43
C PHE A 7 -11.93 -30.44 -7.41
N SER A 8 -12.05 -30.81 -6.13
CA SER A 8 -11.07 -30.40 -5.11
C SER A 8 -9.67 -30.95 -5.38
N GLN A 9 -9.53 -32.20 -5.83
CA GLN A 9 -8.24 -32.73 -6.24
C GLN A 9 -7.64 -32.03 -7.47
N GLN A 10 -8.48 -31.65 -8.45
CA GLN A 10 -8.02 -30.89 -9.62
C GLN A 10 -7.55 -29.48 -9.24
N VAL A 11 -8.26 -28.80 -8.34
CA VAL A 11 -7.86 -27.49 -7.77
C VAL A 11 -6.51 -27.60 -7.06
N LEU A 12 -6.30 -28.64 -6.25
CA LEU A 12 -5.03 -28.87 -5.54
C LEU A 12 -3.86 -29.09 -6.50
N LYS A 13 -4.07 -29.82 -7.61
CA LYS A 13 -3.04 -30.02 -8.63
C LYS A 13 -2.63 -28.69 -9.27
N VAL A 14 -3.59 -27.82 -9.61
CA VAL A 14 -3.29 -26.50 -10.21
C VAL A 14 -2.52 -25.62 -9.20
N LEU A 15 -2.96 -25.57 -7.94
CA LEU A 15 -2.27 -24.81 -6.89
C LEU A 15 -0.84 -25.29 -6.63
N SER A 16 -0.57 -26.59 -6.83
CA SER A 16 0.78 -27.17 -6.66
C SER A 16 1.71 -26.95 -7.87
N GLY A 17 1.22 -26.39 -8.98
CA GLY A 17 1.99 -26.28 -10.23
C GLY A 17 2.16 -27.59 -10.99
N ASN A 18 1.69 -28.72 -10.47
CA ASN A 18 1.86 -30.06 -11.06
C ASN A 18 0.72 -30.43 -12.04
N THR A 19 0.38 -29.52 -12.95
CA THR A 19 -0.74 -29.72 -13.89
C THR A 19 -0.37 -29.24 -15.29
N THR A 20 -0.86 -29.95 -16.32
CA THR A 20 -0.71 -29.49 -17.71
C THR A 20 -1.53 -28.22 -17.94
N THR A 21 -1.08 -27.34 -18.84
CA THR A 21 -1.79 -26.09 -19.18
C THR A 21 -3.24 -26.36 -19.58
N VAL A 22 -3.49 -27.40 -20.39
CA VAL A 22 -4.83 -27.80 -20.84
C VAL A 22 -5.76 -28.16 -19.67
N GLN A 23 -5.24 -28.91 -18.68
CA GLN A 23 -6.01 -29.28 -17.49
C GLN A 23 -6.25 -28.06 -16.58
N ALA A 24 -5.24 -27.19 -16.41
CA ALA A 24 -5.39 -25.95 -15.64
C ALA A 24 -6.45 -25.03 -16.24
N THR A 25 -6.44 -24.85 -17.58
CA THR A 25 -7.44 -24.05 -18.29
C THR A 25 -8.87 -24.57 -18.05
N LYS A 26 -9.10 -25.89 -18.17
CA LYS A 26 -10.42 -26.48 -17.90
C LYS A 26 -10.91 -26.19 -16.47
N VAL A 27 -10.00 -26.25 -15.49
CA VAL A 27 -10.33 -25.97 -14.09
C VAL A 27 -10.63 -24.49 -13.88
N VAL A 28 -9.87 -23.58 -14.49
CA VAL A 28 -10.11 -22.13 -14.44
C VAL A 28 -11.46 -21.77 -15.04
N LEU A 29 -11.79 -22.27 -16.24
CA LEU A 29 -13.07 -21.97 -16.88
C LEU A 29 -14.25 -22.44 -16.04
N LYS A 30 -14.17 -23.67 -15.51
CA LYS A 30 -15.17 -24.20 -14.58
C LYS A 30 -15.27 -23.38 -13.29
N LEU A 31 -14.17 -22.82 -12.81
CA LEU A 31 -14.16 -21.94 -11.64
C LEU A 31 -14.85 -20.60 -11.94
N MET A 32 -14.65 -20.03 -13.13
CA MET A 32 -15.34 -18.82 -13.57
C MET A 32 -16.85 -19.05 -13.69
N ASP A 33 -17.26 -20.18 -14.26
CA ASP A 33 -18.68 -20.58 -14.34
C ASP A 33 -19.32 -20.64 -12.95
N LEU A 34 -18.63 -21.26 -11.98
CA LEU A 34 -19.11 -21.36 -10.60
C LEU A 34 -19.21 -20.01 -9.89
N LEU A 35 -18.36 -19.05 -10.25
CA LEU A 35 -18.39 -17.70 -9.71
C LEU A 35 -19.40 -16.78 -10.44
N GLY A 36 -19.94 -17.22 -11.58
CA GLY A 36 -20.77 -16.40 -12.45
C GLY A 36 -20.01 -15.28 -13.17
N HIS A 37 -18.70 -15.45 -13.38
CA HIS A 37 -17.86 -14.48 -14.09
C HIS A 37 -17.68 -14.86 -15.57
N PRO A 38 -17.50 -13.87 -16.48
CA PRO A 38 -17.20 -14.14 -17.87
C PRO A 38 -15.86 -14.89 -18.00
N HIS A 39 -15.72 -15.67 -19.07
CA HIS A 39 -14.47 -16.37 -19.35
C HIS A 39 -13.39 -15.36 -19.72
N PRO A 40 -12.19 -15.48 -19.15
CA PRO A 40 -11.09 -14.58 -19.50
C PRO A 40 -10.69 -14.77 -20.97
N PRO A 41 -10.36 -13.69 -21.69
CA PRO A 41 -9.85 -13.78 -23.06
C PRO A 41 -8.56 -14.60 -23.13
N TYR A 42 -8.26 -15.15 -24.30
CA TYR A 42 -7.09 -16.00 -24.55
C TYR A 42 -5.75 -15.48 -23.99
N PRO A 43 -5.37 -14.17 -24.13
CA PRO A 43 -4.12 -13.67 -23.55
C PRO A 43 -4.05 -13.76 -22.02
N PHE A 44 -5.20 -13.67 -21.33
CA PHE A 44 -5.28 -13.72 -19.87
C PHE A 44 -5.36 -15.14 -19.31
N LEU A 45 -5.76 -16.13 -20.11
CA LEU A 45 -5.91 -17.52 -19.65
C LEU A 45 -4.62 -18.08 -19.05
N ARG A 46 -3.47 -17.79 -19.67
CA ARG A 46 -2.16 -18.21 -19.13
C ARG A 46 -1.91 -17.62 -17.74
N ALA A 47 -2.17 -16.32 -17.57
CA ALA A 47 -2.01 -15.64 -16.29
C ALA A 47 -2.95 -16.23 -15.23
N PHE A 48 -4.22 -16.48 -15.58
CA PHE A 48 -5.23 -17.01 -14.65
C PHE A 48 -4.96 -18.46 -14.24
N CYS A 49 -4.25 -19.24 -15.07
CA CYS A 49 -3.78 -20.58 -14.72
C CYS A 49 -2.60 -20.56 -13.73
N HIS A 50 -1.92 -19.41 -13.55
CA HIS A 50 -0.81 -19.32 -12.63
C HIS A 50 -1.29 -19.50 -11.18
N PRO A 51 -0.61 -20.31 -10.34
CA PRO A 51 -1.07 -20.61 -8.98
C PRO A 51 -1.39 -19.39 -8.13
N SER A 52 -0.62 -18.30 -8.27
CA SER A 52 -0.80 -17.05 -7.50
C SER A 52 -2.08 -16.29 -7.84
N ILE A 53 -2.54 -16.36 -9.09
CA ILE A 53 -3.79 -15.74 -9.53
C ILE A 53 -4.94 -16.71 -9.25
N PHE A 54 -4.76 -17.98 -9.60
CA PHE A 54 -5.75 -19.03 -9.38
C PHE A 54 -6.19 -19.12 -7.91
N SER A 55 -5.26 -18.99 -6.96
CA SER A 55 -5.59 -19.00 -5.53
C SER A 55 -6.55 -17.89 -5.10
N ILE A 56 -6.53 -16.73 -5.76
CA ILE A 56 -7.44 -15.59 -5.48
C ILE A 56 -8.87 -15.96 -5.88
N PHE A 57 -9.05 -16.61 -7.03
CA PHE A 57 -10.37 -17.06 -7.47
C PHE A 57 -10.91 -18.18 -6.59
N VAL A 58 -10.05 -19.13 -6.19
CA VAL A 58 -10.41 -20.18 -5.24
C VAL A 58 -10.83 -19.57 -3.90
N GLU A 59 -10.10 -18.56 -3.42
CA GLU A 59 -10.47 -17.82 -2.21
C GLU A 59 -11.83 -17.12 -2.35
N SER A 60 -12.08 -16.45 -3.48
CA SER A 60 -13.37 -15.80 -3.73
C SER A 60 -14.50 -16.82 -3.69
N LEU A 61 -14.38 -17.94 -4.40
CA LEU A 61 -15.38 -19.02 -4.38
C LEU A 61 -15.56 -19.57 -2.95
N TRP A 62 -14.46 -19.77 -2.24
CA TRP A 62 -14.46 -20.22 -0.85
C TRP A 62 -15.23 -19.29 0.08
N GLN A 63 -15.06 -17.97 -0.10
CA GLN A 63 -15.79 -16.95 0.66
C GLN A 63 -17.28 -16.92 0.30
N GLN A 64 -17.67 -17.21 -0.95
CA GLN A 64 -19.09 -17.32 -1.31
C GLN A 64 -19.78 -18.53 -0.66
N LEU A 65 -19.04 -19.61 -0.45
CA LEU A 65 -19.54 -20.86 0.14
C LEU A 65 -19.52 -20.87 1.70
N ARG A 66 -19.05 -19.79 2.35
CA ARG A 66 -18.89 -19.63 3.82
C ARG A 66 -20.09 -20.05 4.70
N PRO A 67 -21.36 -19.82 4.33
CA PRO A 67 -22.50 -20.13 5.22
C PRO A 67 -22.61 -21.60 5.64
N ASN A 68 -21.96 -22.52 4.93
CA ASN A 68 -22.05 -23.97 5.16
C ASN A 68 -20.83 -24.58 5.90
N ARG A 69 -20.04 -23.76 6.60
CA ARG A 69 -18.69 -24.11 7.09
C ARG A 69 -18.60 -25.13 8.23
N ALA A 70 -19.59 -25.22 9.12
CA ALA A 70 -19.43 -25.91 10.40
C ALA A 70 -19.20 -27.44 10.31
N LYS A 71 -19.17 -28.06 9.11
CA LYS A 71 -19.19 -29.53 8.98
C LYS A 71 -18.24 -30.15 7.95
N ASN A 72 -17.35 -29.43 7.27
CA ASN A 72 -16.69 -29.98 6.08
C ASN A 72 -15.15 -30.09 6.17
N ARG A 73 -14.60 -31.31 6.30
CA ARG A 73 -13.14 -31.58 6.30
C ARG A 73 -12.43 -31.17 5.00
N GLU A 74 -13.16 -31.13 3.89
CA GLU A 74 -12.63 -30.65 2.59
C GLU A 74 -12.30 -29.15 2.64
N ALA A 75 -12.95 -28.40 3.54
CA ALA A 75 -12.69 -27.00 3.81
C ALA A 75 -11.27 -26.73 4.31
N ASP A 76 -10.84 -27.55 5.26
CA ASP A 76 -9.54 -27.42 5.93
C ASP A 76 -8.40 -27.79 4.99
N ALA A 77 -8.61 -28.78 4.11
CA ALA A 77 -7.63 -29.17 3.10
C ALA A 77 -7.39 -28.05 2.07
N LEU A 78 -8.46 -27.42 1.56
CA LEU A 78 -8.37 -26.27 0.66
C LEU A 78 -7.73 -25.06 1.35
N THR A 79 -8.09 -24.81 2.61
CA THR A 79 -7.50 -23.72 3.42
C THR A 79 -6.00 -23.95 3.63
N LYS A 80 -5.57 -25.16 3.98
CA LYS A 80 -4.14 -25.50 4.14
C LYS A 80 -3.37 -25.41 2.82
N ALA A 81 -3.97 -25.84 1.71
CA ALA A 81 -3.34 -25.74 0.39
C ALA A 81 -3.19 -24.28 -0.07
N PHE A 82 -4.19 -23.45 0.19
CA PHE A 82 -4.14 -22.01 -0.04
C PHE A 82 -3.01 -21.33 0.74
N PHE A 83 -2.85 -21.64 2.04
CA PHE A 83 -1.74 -21.08 2.82
C PHE A 83 -0.36 -21.56 2.38
N ARG A 84 -0.27 -22.74 1.73
CA ARG A 84 0.99 -23.26 1.16
C ARG A 84 1.33 -22.65 -0.20
N SER A 85 0.36 -22.13 -0.94
CA SER A 85 0.56 -21.58 -2.29
C SER A 85 0.89 -20.08 -2.32
N ARG A 86 1.36 -19.50 -1.21
CA ARG A 86 1.80 -18.09 -1.21
C ARG A 86 2.88 -17.91 -2.28
N PRO A 87 2.76 -16.86 -3.12
CA PRO A 87 3.73 -16.64 -4.18
C PRO A 87 5.12 -16.37 -3.58
N LYS A 88 6.15 -16.95 -4.19
CA LYS A 88 7.56 -16.78 -3.83
C LYS A 88 8.27 -16.02 -4.95
N GLY A 89 9.38 -15.34 -4.65
CA GLY A 89 10.20 -14.66 -5.66
C GLY A 89 9.86 -13.18 -5.81
N ILE A 90 9.82 -12.69 -7.05
CA ILE A 90 9.44 -11.29 -7.31
C ILE A 90 7.92 -11.21 -7.30
N LEU A 91 7.39 -10.39 -6.41
CA LEU A 91 5.96 -10.15 -6.26
C LEU A 91 5.57 -8.82 -6.88
N VAL A 92 4.35 -8.79 -7.38
CA VAL A 92 3.71 -7.56 -7.86
C VAL A 92 2.44 -7.38 -7.06
N LYS A 93 2.33 -6.22 -6.41
CA LYS A 93 1.24 -5.81 -5.54
C LYS A 93 0.45 -4.71 -6.22
N GLY A 94 -0.82 -4.97 -6.51
CA GLY A 94 -1.77 -3.95 -6.95
C GLY A 94 -2.62 -3.49 -5.78
N ARG A 95 -2.76 -2.18 -5.59
CA ARG A 95 -3.57 -1.57 -4.52
C ARG A 95 -4.46 -0.48 -5.08
N VAL A 96 -5.75 -0.53 -4.73
CA VAL A 96 -6.63 0.63 -4.91
C VAL A 96 -6.51 1.56 -3.71
N LEU A 97 -6.25 2.84 -3.97
CA LEU A 97 -6.24 3.90 -2.96
C LEU A 97 -7.67 4.30 -2.59
N GLY A 98 -7.89 4.89 -1.41
CA GLY A 98 -9.23 5.15 -0.88
C GLY A 98 -9.88 6.45 -1.41
N PRO A 99 -11.21 6.60 -1.27
CA PRO A 99 -11.94 7.75 -1.83
C PRO A 99 -11.57 9.12 -1.26
N LEU A 100 -11.07 9.17 -0.02
CA LEU A 100 -10.77 10.43 0.66
C LEU A 100 -9.53 11.14 0.11
N GLY A 101 -8.79 10.48 -0.79
CA GLY A 101 -7.60 11.02 -1.42
C GLY A 101 -7.87 12.01 -2.55
N SER A 102 -6.83 12.73 -2.93
CA SER A 102 -6.73 13.53 -4.16
C SER A 102 -5.53 13.04 -4.95
N TYR A 103 -5.78 12.55 -6.16
CA TYR A 103 -4.83 11.76 -6.92
C TYR A 103 -4.45 12.40 -8.25
N PRO A 104 -3.26 12.09 -8.81
CA PRO A 104 -2.92 12.48 -10.17
C PRO A 104 -3.92 11.92 -11.19
N ASN A 105 -4.33 12.72 -12.17
CA ASN A 105 -5.22 12.27 -13.24
C ASN A 105 -4.51 11.55 -14.40
N THR A 106 -3.24 11.18 -14.21
CA THR A 106 -2.35 10.72 -15.28
C THR A 106 -1.44 9.61 -14.76
N ILE A 107 -0.86 8.82 -15.67
CA ILE A 107 -0.02 7.68 -15.33
C ILE A 107 1.37 8.18 -14.89
N ILE A 108 1.87 7.69 -13.76
CA ILE A 108 3.21 8.01 -13.26
C ILE A 108 3.97 6.71 -13.06
N GLU A 109 5.11 6.58 -13.72
CA GLU A 109 5.92 5.36 -13.71
C GLU A 109 7.30 5.63 -13.12
N PHE A 110 7.60 4.92 -12.04
CA PHE A 110 8.93 4.78 -11.46
C PHE A 110 9.42 3.34 -11.66
N ASP A 111 10.72 3.09 -11.41
CA ASP A 111 11.34 1.77 -11.64
C ASP A 111 10.64 0.62 -10.90
N THR A 112 10.12 0.85 -9.70
CA THR A 112 9.48 -0.19 -8.87
C THR A 112 7.99 0.05 -8.61
N VAL A 113 7.44 1.20 -9.01
CA VAL A 113 6.06 1.60 -8.71
C VAL A 113 5.44 2.29 -9.90
N GLN A 114 4.19 1.94 -10.17
CA GLN A 114 3.38 2.56 -11.21
C GLN A 114 2.07 3.01 -10.61
N TYR A 115 1.74 4.27 -10.78
CA TYR A 115 0.44 4.84 -10.45
C TYR A 115 -0.39 4.98 -11.73
N VAL A 116 -1.63 4.50 -11.68
CA VAL A 116 -2.54 4.43 -12.84
C VAL A 116 -3.96 4.82 -12.42
N PRO A 117 -4.55 5.89 -12.97
CA PRO A 117 -5.95 6.26 -12.75
C PRO A 117 -6.88 5.47 -13.69
N LEU A 118 -6.89 4.13 -13.58
CA LEU A 118 -7.62 3.27 -14.51
C LEU A 118 -9.12 3.28 -14.20
N HIS A 119 -9.97 3.56 -15.21
CA HIS A 119 -11.44 3.63 -15.05
C HIS A 119 -11.88 4.53 -13.88
N SER A 120 -11.20 5.66 -13.69
CA SER A 120 -11.41 6.58 -12.56
C SER A 120 -11.14 5.96 -11.19
N VAL A 121 -10.32 4.91 -11.13
CA VAL A 121 -9.84 4.28 -9.90
C VAL A 121 -8.34 4.49 -9.76
N PRO A 122 -7.86 5.04 -8.62
CA PRO A 122 -6.43 5.24 -8.37
C PRO A 122 -5.77 3.92 -7.99
N LEU A 123 -5.11 3.28 -8.96
CA LEU A 123 -4.39 2.02 -8.80
C LEU A 123 -2.89 2.27 -8.63
N LEU A 124 -2.29 1.65 -7.61
CA LEU A 124 -0.86 1.62 -7.38
C LEU A 124 -0.35 0.19 -7.58
N ILE A 125 0.56 -0.01 -8.54
CA ILE A 125 1.18 -1.30 -8.84
C ILE A 125 2.63 -1.23 -8.41
N THR A 126 3.03 -2.07 -7.46
CA THR A 126 4.35 -2.06 -6.85
C THR A 126 5.04 -3.40 -7.02
N MET A 127 6.31 -3.38 -7.43
CA MET A 127 7.15 -4.56 -7.54
C MET A 127 8.05 -4.70 -6.31
N GLU A 128 8.00 -5.87 -5.67
CA GLU A 128 8.76 -6.18 -4.47
C GLU A 128 9.45 -7.53 -4.57
N LYS A 129 10.66 -7.63 -4.01
CA LYS A 129 11.31 -8.93 -3.80
C LYS A 129 10.88 -9.47 -2.44
N THR A 130 10.60 -10.78 -2.32
CA THR A 130 10.30 -11.47 -1.04
C THR A 130 11.49 -11.58 -0.09
N ASP A 131 12.29 -10.53 0.03
CA ASP A 131 13.39 -10.49 0.97
C ASP A 131 12.84 -10.14 2.37
N PRO A 132 13.13 -10.95 3.42
CA PRO A 132 12.82 -10.59 4.80
C PRO A 132 13.32 -9.19 5.19
N GLU A 133 14.42 -8.72 4.62
CA GLU A 133 14.97 -7.38 4.86
C GLU A 133 14.16 -6.25 4.21
N ASN A 134 13.22 -6.56 3.31
CA ASN A 134 12.27 -5.59 2.78
C ASN A 134 11.10 -5.34 3.74
N HIS A 135 11.01 -6.06 4.85
CA HIS A 135 10.05 -5.75 5.90
C HIS A 135 10.49 -4.48 6.60
N ILE A 136 9.74 -3.41 6.37
CA ILE A 136 9.93 -2.18 7.11
C ILE A 136 9.10 -2.33 8.37
N GLU A 137 9.65 -1.99 9.54
CA GLU A 137 8.89 -1.89 10.79
C GLU A 137 7.76 -0.83 10.74
N ILE A 138 7.56 -0.19 9.59
CA ILE A 138 6.71 0.98 9.38
C ILE A 138 5.44 0.55 8.61
N GLY A 139 4.54 -0.14 9.30
CA GLY A 139 3.13 -0.31 8.91
C GLY A 139 2.81 -1.28 7.76
N TYR A 140 1.64 -1.06 7.12
CA TYR A 140 1.04 -1.94 6.09
C TYR A 140 1.38 -1.51 4.64
N LEU A 141 2.18 -0.46 4.49
CA LEU A 141 2.70 0.05 3.22
C LEU A 141 4.05 -0.58 2.95
N SER A 142 4.36 -0.83 1.70
CA SER A 142 5.75 -1.11 1.34
C SER A 142 6.56 0.18 1.21
N LYS A 143 7.90 0.06 1.24
CA LYS A 143 8.81 1.21 1.07
C LYS A 143 8.51 1.92 -0.22
N TRP A 144 8.31 1.16 -1.28
CA TRP A 144 8.13 1.70 -2.61
C TRP A 144 6.78 2.43 -2.72
N GLU A 145 5.71 1.87 -2.15
CA GLU A 145 4.42 2.56 -2.04
C GLU A 145 4.55 3.90 -1.28
N LEU A 146 5.27 3.89 -0.15
CA LEU A 146 5.52 5.07 0.66
C LEU A 146 6.34 6.12 -0.09
N ILE A 147 7.48 5.72 -0.68
CA ILE A 147 8.38 6.60 -1.43
C ILE A 147 7.62 7.26 -2.59
N ALA A 148 6.90 6.46 -3.39
CA ALA A 148 6.16 6.99 -4.54
C ALA A 148 5.09 8.01 -4.11
N ALA A 149 4.31 7.71 -3.07
CA ALA A 149 3.32 8.64 -2.54
C ALA A 149 3.96 9.93 -2.02
N THR A 150 5.02 9.82 -1.21
CA THR A 150 5.74 10.98 -0.67
C THR A 150 6.33 11.84 -1.77
N VAL A 151 6.93 11.24 -2.79
CA VAL A 151 7.55 11.97 -3.90
C VAL A 151 6.51 12.71 -4.75
N ILE A 152 5.41 12.05 -5.12
CA ILE A 152 4.32 12.70 -5.87
C ILE A 152 3.74 13.87 -5.07
N ASN A 153 3.56 13.65 -3.77
CA ASN A 153 3.06 14.66 -2.83
C ASN A 153 3.98 15.88 -2.71
N LEU A 154 5.30 15.68 -2.67
CA LEU A 154 6.28 16.76 -2.54
C LEU A 154 6.53 17.49 -3.86
N ALA A 155 6.39 16.81 -5.00
CA ALA A 155 6.53 17.44 -6.31
C ALA A 155 5.40 18.42 -6.61
N GLY A 156 4.15 18.08 -6.23
CA GLY A 156 2.98 18.93 -6.39
C GLY A 156 2.63 19.71 -5.13
N LEU A 157 3.38 20.77 -4.82
CA LEU A 157 3.15 21.58 -3.61
C LEU A 157 1.79 22.31 -3.62
N SER A 158 1.19 22.58 -4.80
CA SER A 158 -0.17 23.10 -4.92
C SER A 158 -0.75 22.84 -6.33
N PRO A 159 -1.97 22.27 -6.44
CA PRO A 159 -2.76 21.65 -5.39
C PRO A 159 -2.07 20.39 -4.84
N GLY A 160 -2.09 20.22 -3.52
CA GLY A 160 -1.44 19.10 -2.86
C GLY A 160 -2.13 17.78 -3.17
N PHE A 161 -1.38 16.80 -3.70
CA PHE A 161 -1.86 15.42 -3.80
C PHE A 161 -1.99 14.81 -2.40
N HIS A 162 -2.99 13.97 -2.20
CA HIS A 162 -3.20 13.23 -0.97
C HIS A 162 -3.47 11.77 -1.32
N PHE A 163 -2.49 10.92 -1.05
CA PHE A 163 -2.67 9.48 -1.17
C PHE A 163 -3.39 8.96 0.08
N TYR A 164 -4.58 8.38 -0.06
CA TYR A 164 -5.27 7.73 1.06
C TYR A 164 -5.11 6.22 0.94
N PHE A 165 -4.41 5.58 1.87
CA PHE A 165 -4.19 4.14 1.80
C PHE A 165 -5.22 3.38 2.63
N GLN A 166 -5.71 2.24 2.11
CA GLN A 166 -6.59 1.32 2.83
C GLN A 166 -5.95 -0.06 2.91
N SER A 167 -5.96 -0.68 4.09
CA SER A 167 -5.30 -1.96 4.35
C SER A 167 -5.91 -3.13 3.57
N GLY A 168 -7.22 -3.10 3.28
CA GLY A 168 -7.95 -4.21 2.66
C GLY A 168 -7.98 -4.25 1.12
N ASN A 169 -7.54 -3.19 0.44
CA ASN A 169 -7.72 -3.04 -1.02
C ASN A 169 -6.44 -3.33 -1.81
N ALA A 170 -5.75 -4.43 -1.50
CA ALA A 170 -4.54 -4.84 -2.21
C ALA A 170 -4.53 -6.33 -2.57
N ARG A 171 -3.88 -6.68 -3.69
CA ARG A 171 -3.62 -8.05 -4.14
C ARG A 171 -2.17 -8.20 -4.52
N THR A 172 -1.57 -9.32 -4.13
CA THR A 172 -0.19 -9.64 -4.44
C THR A 172 -0.14 -10.94 -5.22
N ILE A 173 0.54 -10.91 -6.37
CA ILE A 173 0.71 -12.05 -7.27
C ILE A 173 2.20 -12.20 -7.65
N ALA A 174 2.60 -13.35 -8.17
CA ALA A 174 3.95 -13.55 -8.65
C ALA A 174 4.18 -12.77 -9.96
N ARG A 175 5.37 -12.18 -10.17
CA ARG A 175 5.71 -11.48 -11.42
C ARG A 175 5.60 -12.40 -12.64
N GLU A 176 5.95 -13.67 -12.48
CA GLU A 176 5.89 -14.70 -13.53
C GLU A 176 4.48 -14.84 -14.12
N SER A 177 3.42 -14.59 -13.34
CA SER A 177 2.03 -14.65 -13.85
C SER A 177 1.70 -13.55 -14.86
N LEU A 178 2.55 -12.52 -14.97
CA LEU A 178 2.37 -11.36 -15.84
C LEU A 178 3.29 -11.39 -17.07
N GLU A 179 4.11 -12.43 -17.24
CA GLU A 179 5.03 -12.55 -18.36
C GLU A 179 4.30 -12.68 -19.70
N GLY A 180 4.77 -11.93 -20.70
CA GLY A 180 4.16 -11.89 -22.03
C GLY A 180 2.95 -10.96 -22.15
N LEU A 181 2.48 -10.36 -21.05
CA LEU A 181 1.43 -9.34 -21.08
C LEU A 181 2.01 -7.95 -21.33
N SER A 182 1.31 -7.17 -22.14
CA SER A 182 1.52 -5.73 -22.31
C SER A 182 1.22 -4.96 -21.03
N PHE A 183 1.65 -3.70 -20.98
CA PHE A 183 1.42 -2.84 -19.84
C PHE A 183 -0.08 -2.66 -19.52
N ALA A 184 -0.90 -2.37 -20.53
CA ALA A 184 -2.35 -2.21 -20.37
C ALA A 184 -3.01 -3.49 -19.83
N GLU A 185 -2.63 -4.65 -20.36
CA GLU A 185 -3.17 -5.94 -19.90
C GLU A 185 -2.85 -6.22 -18.42
N ARG A 186 -1.67 -5.85 -17.93
CA ARG A 186 -1.30 -5.99 -16.51
C ARG A 186 -2.19 -5.14 -15.61
N GLN A 187 -2.48 -3.91 -16.02
CA GLN A 187 -3.38 -3.01 -15.30
C GLN A 187 -4.80 -3.59 -15.23
N THR A 188 -5.30 -4.11 -16.36
CA THR A 188 -6.60 -4.78 -16.42
C THR A 188 -6.66 -5.98 -15.48
N ILE A 189 -5.64 -6.84 -15.45
CA ILE A 189 -5.60 -7.97 -14.48
C ILE A 189 -5.74 -7.46 -13.05
N PHE A 190 -4.96 -6.46 -12.64
CA PHE A 190 -5.05 -5.98 -11.26
C PHE A 190 -6.41 -5.37 -10.93
N TYR A 191 -6.98 -4.59 -11.84
CA TYR A 191 -8.32 -4.04 -11.68
C TYR A 191 -9.36 -5.14 -11.48
N GLU A 192 -9.33 -6.18 -12.32
CA GLU A 192 -10.23 -7.33 -12.18
C GLU A 192 -9.99 -8.10 -10.88
N LEU A 193 -8.74 -8.39 -10.51
CA LEU A 193 -8.45 -9.11 -9.26
C LEU A 193 -8.89 -8.34 -8.00
N LEU A 194 -8.82 -7.01 -8.06
CA LEU A 194 -9.28 -6.14 -6.98
C LEU A 194 -10.81 -6.02 -6.96
N SER A 195 -11.47 -6.11 -8.12
CA SER A 195 -12.95 -6.10 -8.23
C SER A 195 -13.59 -7.37 -7.64
N LEU A 196 -12.92 -8.52 -7.73
CA LEU A 196 -13.41 -9.82 -7.23
C LEU A 196 -13.71 -9.87 -5.73
N ASN A 197 -13.11 -8.97 -4.94
CA ASN A 197 -13.19 -9.01 -3.48
C ASN A 197 -14.15 -8.01 -2.86
N ILE A 198 -14.95 -7.33 -3.69
CA ILE A 198 -15.91 -6.35 -3.18
C ILE A 198 -17.22 -7.05 -2.86
N LYS A 199 -17.19 -7.87 -1.81
CA LYS A 199 -18.39 -8.05 -0.98
C LYS A 199 -18.21 -7.15 0.23
N PRO A 200 -19.29 -6.46 0.66
CA PRO A 200 -19.23 -5.59 1.81
C PRO A 200 -18.66 -6.40 2.98
N HIS A 201 -17.50 -5.99 3.47
CA HIS A 201 -17.04 -6.41 4.78
C HIS A 201 -18.20 -6.24 5.76
N ARG A 202 -18.81 -7.33 6.21
CA ARG A 202 -19.65 -7.32 7.42
C ARG A 202 -18.78 -7.04 8.67
N ALA A 203 -17.81 -6.15 8.58
CA ALA A 203 -17.33 -5.44 9.75
C ALA A 203 -18.49 -4.53 10.16
N LYS A 204 -19.15 -4.90 11.25
CA LYS A 204 -20.06 -4.02 12.00
C LYS A 204 -19.26 -2.86 12.62
N ASN A 205 -18.42 -2.19 11.85
CA ASN A 205 -17.70 -1.02 12.33
C ASN A 205 -18.64 0.16 12.14
N ILE A 206 -19.02 0.77 13.27
CA ILE A 206 -19.98 1.88 13.38
C ILE A 206 -19.61 3.06 12.47
N PHE A 207 -18.35 3.17 12.04
CA PHE A 207 -17.79 4.33 11.34
C PHE A 207 -17.50 4.13 9.84
N GLN A 208 -17.86 3.00 9.22
CA GLN A 208 -17.62 2.81 7.79
C GLN A 208 -18.85 2.24 7.07
N PRO A 209 -19.48 3.01 6.16
CA PRO A 209 -20.51 2.46 5.30
C PRO A 209 -19.87 1.39 4.43
N CYS A 210 -20.32 0.17 4.64
CA CYS A 210 -19.88 -0.96 3.88
C CYS A 210 -20.88 -1.22 2.77
N THR A 211 -20.59 -0.80 1.52
CA THR A 211 -21.25 -1.24 0.27
C THR A 211 -20.85 -0.36 -0.93
N SER A 212 -19.59 -0.34 -1.35
CA SER A 212 -19.26 0.28 -2.64
C SER A 212 -18.36 -0.62 -3.46
N THR A 213 -18.86 -1.08 -4.61
CA THR A 213 -18.04 -1.61 -5.68
C THR A 213 -17.07 -0.51 -6.15
N LEU A 214 -15.92 -0.87 -6.71
CA LEU A 214 -14.93 0.10 -7.20
C LEU A 214 -15.55 1.13 -8.14
N SER A 215 -16.59 0.71 -8.87
CA SER A 215 -17.36 1.51 -9.82
C SER A 215 -18.31 2.54 -9.20
N THR A 216 -18.71 2.43 -7.93
CA THR A 216 -19.65 3.36 -7.29
C THR A 216 -18.95 4.39 -6.39
N VAL A 217 -17.65 4.23 -6.19
CA VAL A 217 -16.84 5.17 -5.41
C VAL A 217 -16.37 6.31 -6.30
N GLN A 218 -16.65 7.55 -5.88
CA GLN A 218 -16.08 8.73 -6.53
C GLN A 218 -14.71 9.03 -5.93
N TYR A 219 -13.72 9.21 -6.81
CA TYR A 219 -12.36 9.61 -6.45
C TYR A 219 -12.07 11.01 -6.98
N SER A 220 -11.28 11.79 -6.22
CA SER A 220 -10.82 13.09 -6.67
C SER A 220 -9.54 12.98 -7.47
N PHE A 221 -9.54 13.54 -8.68
CA PHE A 221 -8.37 13.58 -9.55
C PHE A 221 -7.99 15.01 -9.88
N THR A 222 -6.69 15.27 -9.97
CA THR A 222 -6.13 16.59 -10.23
C THR A 222 -5.01 16.51 -11.25
N PRO A 223 -4.90 17.47 -12.20
CA PRO A 223 -3.81 17.49 -13.17
C PRO A 223 -2.44 17.43 -12.52
N PHE A 224 -1.60 16.49 -12.96
CA PHE A 224 -0.23 16.37 -12.50
C PHE A 224 0.75 16.78 -13.60
N THR A 225 1.51 17.83 -13.35
CA THR A 225 2.45 18.43 -14.31
C THR A 225 3.92 18.38 -13.85
N PHE A 226 4.17 17.90 -12.63
CA PHE A 226 5.48 17.95 -11.95
C PHE A 226 6.29 16.65 -12.12
N TYR A 227 6.27 16.09 -13.33
CA TYR A 227 6.90 14.79 -13.61
C TYR A 227 8.42 14.80 -13.39
N LYS A 228 9.11 15.84 -13.85
CA LYS A 228 10.58 15.90 -13.76
C LYS A 228 11.02 16.00 -12.31
N GLU A 229 10.31 16.80 -11.52
CA GLU A 229 10.52 17.00 -10.09
C GLU A 229 10.28 15.70 -9.33
N ALA A 230 9.18 15.00 -9.62
CA ALA A 230 8.91 13.70 -9.02
C ALA A 230 9.99 12.66 -9.38
N MET A 231 10.42 12.57 -10.64
CA MET A 231 11.49 11.64 -11.01
C MET A 231 12.83 11.96 -10.32
N ALA A 232 13.18 13.25 -10.22
CA ALA A 232 14.38 13.69 -9.53
C ALA A 232 14.34 13.36 -8.03
N LEU A 233 13.20 13.62 -7.38
CA LEU A 233 12.98 13.28 -5.97
C LEU A 233 13.00 11.77 -5.74
N TYR A 234 12.39 10.98 -6.63
CA TYR A 234 12.37 9.52 -6.55
C TYR A 234 13.79 8.95 -6.64
N ALA A 235 14.59 9.43 -7.61
CA ALA A 235 15.97 9.00 -7.77
C ALA A 235 16.87 9.39 -6.58
N ALA A 236 16.57 10.50 -5.91
CA ALA A 236 17.29 10.92 -4.71
C ALA A 236 16.89 10.15 -3.43
N PHE A 237 15.74 9.48 -3.46
CA PHE A 237 15.17 8.81 -2.28
C PHE A 237 15.88 7.47 -2.02
N LYS A 238 16.57 7.35 -0.88
CA LYS A 238 17.29 6.12 -0.53
C LYS A 238 16.36 5.14 0.22
N PRO A 239 16.06 3.95 -0.33
CA PRO A 239 15.14 2.98 0.28
C PRO A 239 15.73 2.27 1.51
N THR A 240 17.01 2.46 1.80
CA THR A 240 17.70 1.93 2.99
C THR A 240 17.85 2.98 4.10
N ASP A 241 17.39 4.20 3.86
CA ASP A 241 17.53 5.30 4.81
C ASP A 241 16.33 5.34 5.77
N HIS A 242 16.48 4.69 6.93
CA HIS A 242 15.40 4.53 7.88
C HIS A 242 14.86 5.86 8.43
N LEU A 243 15.71 6.86 8.65
CA LEU A 243 15.27 8.18 9.09
C LEU A 243 14.37 8.84 8.03
N LEU A 244 14.77 8.77 6.77
CA LEU A 244 14.00 9.29 5.66
C LEU A 244 12.65 8.56 5.50
N LEU A 245 12.65 7.22 5.59
CA LEU A 245 11.43 6.42 5.53
C LEU A 245 10.48 6.70 6.70
N ARG A 246 10.98 6.83 7.93
CA ARG A 246 10.16 7.19 9.10
C ARG A 246 9.57 8.59 8.96
N THR A 247 10.37 9.55 8.52
CA THR A 247 9.93 10.92 8.25
C THR A 247 8.81 10.94 7.22
N ALA A 248 9.01 10.27 6.08
CA ALA A 248 8.02 10.16 5.02
C ALA A 248 6.72 9.47 5.47
N PHE A 249 6.83 8.44 6.31
CA PHE A 249 5.66 7.78 6.86
C PHE A 249 4.85 8.67 7.79
N MET A 250 5.51 9.41 8.68
CA MET A 250 4.81 10.36 9.57
C MET A 250 4.10 11.45 8.78
N LEU A 251 4.74 11.99 7.73
CA LEU A 251 4.10 12.92 6.80
C LEU A 251 2.87 12.31 6.13
N GLN A 252 3.00 11.08 5.64
CA GLN A 252 1.92 10.39 4.94
C GLN A 252 0.76 10.05 5.89
N LYS A 253 1.06 9.62 7.12
CA LYS A 253 0.09 9.34 8.18
C LYS A 253 -0.63 10.60 8.61
N ALA A 254 0.09 11.69 8.85
CA ALA A 254 -0.49 13.00 9.18
C ALA A 254 -1.51 13.44 8.12
N ARG A 255 -1.14 13.34 6.84
CA ARG A 255 -2.03 13.67 5.73
C ARG A 255 -3.28 12.80 5.68
N MET A 256 -3.15 11.49 5.94
CA MET A 256 -4.31 10.61 5.99
C MET A 256 -5.26 10.94 7.16
N LEU A 257 -4.71 11.31 8.32
CA LEU A 257 -5.49 11.64 9.51
C LEU A 257 -6.19 13.00 9.41
N PHE A 258 -5.55 13.98 8.75
CA PHE A 258 -6.06 15.34 8.60
C PHE A 258 -7.47 15.43 7.99
N PHE A 259 -7.84 14.49 7.12
CA PHE A 259 -9.18 14.45 6.51
C PHE A 259 -10.28 13.96 7.45
N ASN A 260 -9.93 13.45 8.63
CA ASN A 260 -10.89 13.09 9.65
C ASN A 260 -10.71 14.01 10.86
N GLN A 261 -11.66 14.92 11.06
CA GLN A 261 -11.63 15.92 12.12
C GLN A 261 -11.43 15.31 13.53
N VAL A 262 -11.92 14.08 13.75
CA VAL A 262 -11.76 13.37 15.03
C VAL A 262 -10.29 13.05 15.31
N PHE A 263 -9.45 12.90 14.27
CA PHE A 263 -8.03 12.57 14.38
C PHE A 263 -7.13 13.78 14.07
N PHE A 264 -7.64 15.00 14.21
CA PHE A 264 -6.86 16.20 13.90
C PHE A 264 -5.64 16.36 14.81
N GLU A 265 -5.78 16.10 16.11
CA GLU A 265 -4.66 16.15 17.07
C GLU A 265 -3.57 15.15 16.72
N ASP A 266 -3.96 13.91 16.39
CA ASP A 266 -3.03 12.89 15.89
C ASP A 266 -2.36 13.34 14.58
N ALA A 267 -3.12 13.96 13.66
CA ALA A 267 -2.56 14.49 12.43
C ALA A 267 -1.46 15.52 12.72
N VAL A 268 -1.71 16.47 13.63
CA VAL A 268 -0.77 17.50 14.05
C VAL A 268 0.47 16.88 14.72
N ALA A 269 0.29 15.92 15.64
CA ALA A 269 1.41 15.22 16.27
C ALA A 269 2.31 14.53 15.23
N ASN A 270 1.72 13.88 14.23
CA ASN A 270 2.46 13.25 13.13
C ASN A 270 3.16 14.28 12.21
N VAL A 271 2.59 15.49 12.02
CA VAL A 271 3.29 16.60 11.34
C VAL A 271 4.53 17.01 12.12
N PHE A 272 4.43 17.21 13.43
CA PHE A 272 5.58 17.60 14.24
C PHE A 272 6.67 16.53 14.24
N PHE A 273 6.27 15.26 14.29
CA PHE A 273 7.17 14.14 14.14
C PHE A 273 7.90 14.13 12.79
N SER A 274 7.18 14.40 11.70
CA SER A 274 7.79 14.58 10.38
C SER A 274 8.72 15.79 10.33
N LEU A 275 8.39 16.89 11.00
CA LEU A 275 9.20 18.11 11.02
C LEU A 275 10.54 17.88 11.74
N GLU A 276 10.52 17.21 12.90
CA GLU A 276 11.75 16.80 13.59
C GLU A 276 12.61 15.88 12.70
N GLY A 277 12.00 14.93 12.01
CA GLY A 277 12.68 14.09 11.03
C GLY A 277 13.35 14.90 9.91
N CYS A 278 12.65 15.90 9.36
CA CYS A 278 13.21 16.81 8.35
C CYS A 278 14.42 17.60 8.88
N LEU A 279 14.37 18.08 10.13
CA LEU A 279 15.49 18.78 10.75
C LEU A 279 16.71 17.87 10.92
N LEU A 280 16.51 16.61 11.37
CA LEU A 280 17.59 15.62 11.48
C LEU A 280 18.19 15.28 10.10
N LEU A 281 17.34 15.13 9.07
CA LEU A 281 17.81 14.90 7.69
C LEU A 281 18.65 16.07 7.17
N LEU A 282 18.21 17.30 7.42
CA LEU A 282 18.94 18.51 7.03
C LEU A 282 20.28 18.59 7.76
N GLN A 283 20.27 18.41 9.07
CA GLN A 283 21.47 18.38 9.91
C GLN A 283 22.47 17.33 9.42
N ARG A 284 22.01 16.09 9.15
CA ARG A 284 22.86 15.01 8.62
C ARG A 284 23.47 15.36 7.26
N LYS A 285 22.72 16.04 6.39
CA LYS A 285 23.23 16.50 5.08
C LYS A 285 24.41 17.47 5.23
N TYR A 286 24.47 18.24 6.32
CA TYR A 286 25.53 19.20 6.61
C TYR A 286 26.54 18.70 7.66
N GLY A 287 26.60 17.38 7.91
CA GLY A 287 27.63 16.76 8.74
C GLY A 287 27.35 16.74 10.24
N GLY A 288 26.15 17.12 10.68
CA GLY A 288 25.73 16.96 12.07
C GLY A 288 25.20 15.55 12.38
N SER A 289 25.01 15.27 13.66
CA SER A 289 24.44 13.99 14.14
C SER A 289 22.99 13.81 13.68
N ASP A 290 22.53 12.60 13.39
CA ASP A 290 21.12 12.33 13.09
C ASP A 290 20.35 11.78 14.30
N THR A 291 20.99 11.74 15.48
CA THR A 291 20.40 11.21 16.72
C THR A 291 19.84 12.28 17.65
N LYS A 292 20.18 13.56 17.48
CA LYS A 292 19.65 14.66 18.31
C LYS A 292 19.72 15.96 17.53
N ILE A 293 18.67 16.77 17.67
CA ILE A 293 18.60 18.11 17.11
C ILE A 293 19.70 18.99 17.71
N ASP A 294 20.53 19.56 16.84
CA ASP A 294 21.49 20.61 17.15
C ASP A 294 20.91 21.96 16.68
N LEU A 295 20.29 22.67 17.62
CA LEU A 295 19.65 23.95 17.34
C LEU A 295 20.66 24.99 16.82
N LYS A 296 21.91 24.97 17.31
CA LYS A 296 22.91 25.97 16.91
C LYS A 296 23.27 25.78 15.44
N LEU A 297 23.58 24.55 15.04
CA LEU A 297 23.85 24.21 13.64
C LEU A 297 22.65 24.55 12.75
N LEU A 298 21.43 24.18 13.16
CA LEU A 298 20.23 24.46 12.37
C LEU A 298 19.97 25.97 12.24
N THR A 299 20.13 26.76 13.30
CA THR A 299 20.03 28.23 13.21
C THR A 299 21.01 28.79 12.18
N GLU A 300 22.28 28.37 12.22
CA GLU A 300 23.30 28.81 11.27
C GLU A 300 22.92 28.40 9.83
N LEU A 301 22.43 27.17 9.63
CA LEU A 301 22.01 26.66 8.33
C LEU A 301 20.82 27.44 7.76
N PHE A 302 19.79 27.70 8.57
CA PHE A 302 18.60 28.43 8.14
C PHE A 302 18.97 29.86 7.74
N ASN A 303 19.74 30.56 8.58
CA ASN A 303 20.20 31.92 8.31
C ASN A 303 21.01 32.05 7.01
N GLN A 304 21.81 31.03 6.67
CA GLN A 304 22.71 31.07 5.51
C GLN A 304 22.10 30.52 4.21
N ARG A 305 21.13 29.61 4.30
CA ARG A 305 20.70 28.79 3.15
C ARG A 305 19.26 29.01 2.69
N PHE A 306 18.42 29.68 3.50
CA PHE A 306 17.01 29.87 3.19
C PHE A 306 16.63 31.35 3.20
N ASN A 307 15.78 31.76 2.26
CA ASN A 307 15.18 33.08 2.27
C ASN A 307 14.23 33.18 3.47
N ASN A 308 14.32 34.26 4.27
CA ASN A 308 13.63 34.40 5.56
C ASN A 308 13.91 33.23 6.51
N GLY A 309 15.14 32.69 6.42
CA GLY A 309 15.60 31.57 7.24
C GLY A 309 15.43 31.77 8.74
N PRO A 310 15.79 32.94 9.32
CA PRO A 310 15.60 33.20 10.75
C PRO A 310 14.14 33.06 11.18
N GLU A 311 13.22 33.73 10.48
CA GLU A 311 11.78 33.72 10.79
C GLU A 311 11.18 32.33 10.60
N LEU A 312 11.57 31.63 9.53
CA LEU A 312 11.13 30.27 9.25
C LEU A 312 11.62 29.30 10.33
N PHE A 313 12.87 29.44 10.79
CA PHE A 313 13.42 28.56 11.81
C PHE A 313 12.78 28.79 13.17
N GLU A 314 12.52 30.04 13.57
CA GLU A 314 11.80 30.32 14.82
C GLU A 314 10.39 29.71 14.81
N PHE A 315 9.66 29.81 13.70
CA PHE A 315 8.37 29.14 13.55
C PHE A 315 8.47 27.60 13.67
N ILE A 316 9.48 26.99 13.04
CA ILE A 316 9.71 25.54 13.11
C ILE A 316 10.15 25.11 14.53
N LYS A 317 10.97 25.92 15.19
CA LYS A 317 11.47 25.68 16.54
C LYS A 317 10.34 25.71 17.56
N GLU A 318 9.40 26.66 17.45
CA GLU A 318 8.19 26.69 18.29
C GLU A 318 7.39 25.38 18.14
N ALA A 319 7.21 24.89 16.90
CA ALA A 319 6.53 23.61 16.65
C ALA A 319 7.30 22.40 17.24
N TYR A 320 8.64 22.42 17.17
CA TYR A 320 9.48 21.39 17.79
C TYR A 320 9.37 21.40 19.33
N GLU A 321 9.41 22.57 19.96
CA GLU A 321 9.27 22.72 21.41
C GLU A 321 7.89 22.21 21.89
N LYS A 322 6.81 22.60 21.21
CA LYS A 322 5.45 22.08 21.46
C LYS A 322 5.37 20.56 21.36
N ARG A 323 6.07 19.95 20.40
CA ARG A 323 6.11 18.49 20.27
C ARG A 323 6.82 17.81 21.45
N VAL A 324 7.90 18.40 21.94
CA VAL A 324 8.61 17.90 23.13
C VAL A 324 7.72 17.98 24.37
N GLU A 325 6.85 18.99 24.46
CA GLU A 325 5.86 19.12 25.54
C GLU A 325 4.74 18.08 25.45
N ILE A 326 4.20 17.83 24.24
CA ILE A 326 3.03 16.96 24.03
C ILE A 326 3.35 15.47 24.19
N VAL A 327 4.56 15.03 23.86
CA VAL A 327 4.92 13.60 23.80
C VAL A 327 5.87 13.23 24.95
N HIS A 328 5.49 12.25 25.78
CA HIS A 328 6.31 11.77 26.90
C HIS A 328 7.78 11.52 26.49
N PRO A 329 8.77 11.83 27.36
CA PRO A 329 10.19 11.99 27.00
C PRO A 329 10.98 10.71 26.63
N SER A 330 10.30 9.63 26.23
CA SER A 330 10.96 8.39 25.79
C SER A 330 10.48 8.01 24.38
N PRO A 331 11.27 8.24 23.31
CA PRO A 331 12.67 8.67 23.25
C PRO A 331 12.86 10.19 23.00
N ARG A 332 13.95 10.75 23.53
CA ARG A 332 14.40 12.17 23.39
C ARG A 332 14.73 12.61 21.94
N SER A 333 14.59 11.75 20.95
CA SER A 333 14.96 12.02 19.55
C SER A 333 14.19 11.19 18.53
N GLY A 334 13.76 11.83 17.43
CA GLY A 334 13.12 11.25 16.23
C GLY A 334 13.80 10.04 15.63
N ALA A 335 15.12 9.95 15.78
CA ALA A 335 15.96 8.88 15.22
C ALA A 335 15.58 7.48 15.71
N ASN A 336 15.10 7.35 16.95
CA ASN A 336 14.82 6.07 17.61
C ASN A 336 13.33 5.77 17.71
N TRP A 337 12.47 6.53 17.02
CA TRP A 337 11.04 6.28 17.08
C TRP A 337 10.70 5.03 16.28
N GLN A 338 10.28 4.00 17.00
CA GLN A 338 9.46 2.98 16.38
C GLN A 338 8.10 3.62 16.10
N PRO A 339 7.53 3.47 14.90
CA PRO A 339 6.12 3.77 14.69
C PRO A 339 5.33 2.81 15.57
N TYR A 340 5.03 3.20 16.81
CA TYR A 340 4.20 2.40 17.68
C TYR A 340 2.79 2.44 17.08
N LEU A 341 2.41 1.32 16.48
CA LEU A 341 1.10 1.06 15.88
C LEU A 341 0.32 0.22 16.87
N VAL A 342 -0.09 0.84 17.97
CA VAL A 342 -1.17 0.31 18.77
C VAL A 342 -2.12 1.49 18.99
N PRO A 343 -3.43 1.34 18.73
CA PRO A 343 -4.40 2.26 19.31
C PRO A 343 -4.25 2.14 20.83
N ASP A 344 -3.60 3.13 21.45
CA ASP A 344 -3.18 3.11 22.85
C ASP A 344 -4.34 2.86 23.84
N ASP A 345 -5.59 2.91 23.39
CA ASP A 345 -6.77 2.80 24.25
C ASP A 345 -7.39 1.38 24.37
N TYR A 346 -6.84 0.33 23.77
CA TYR A 346 -7.50 -1.01 23.78
C TYR A 346 -6.83 -2.11 24.61
N TYR A 347 -5.70 -1.84 25.26
CA TYR A 347 -5.01 -2.85 26.10
C TYR A 347 -5.14 -2.61 27.61
N GLU A 348 -5.81 -1.54 28.03
CA GLU A 348 -6.13 -1.29 29.45
C GLU A 348 -7.57 -1.71 29.85
N TYR A 349 -8.33 -2.39 28.97
CA TYR A 349 -9.66 -2.92 29.28
C TYR A 349 -9.82 -4.41 28.91
#